data_AF-A0A7C2R3Q3-F1
#
_entry.id   AF-A0A7C2R3Q3-F1
#
_cell.length_a   1.000
_cell.length_b   1.000
_cell.length_c   1.000
_cell.angle_alpha   90.00
_cell.angle_beta   90.00
_cell.angle_gamma   90.00
#
_symmetry.space_group_name_H-M   'P 1'
#
loop_
_entity.id
_entity.type
_entity.pdbx_description
1 polymer ?
#
loop_
_entity_poly.entity_id
_entity_poly.type
_entity_poly.pdbx_seq_one_letter_code
_entity_poly.pdbx_strand_id
1 'polypeptide(L)'
;RYAIDHTRKSVTFVHKGNIQKFTEGAFNEWGYKLAKEEFGAQTVPWQEARENEDRIIMQDTIADIFLQQILTRPGNFDVIATMNLNGDYISDALAAQVGGIGIAPGANINYENGFAVFEATHGTAPKYANKDVVNPSSVILSGRMMFDYLGWTDVAALIEKGVTRTIQDRTVTYDFARLMDQATELSTSAFADCIIKNMEG
;
A
#
# COMPACT_ATOMS: atom_id res chain seq x y z
N ARG A 1 11.62 -10.38 -3.87
CA ARG A 1 12.56 -9.52 -3.12
C ARG A 1 11.87 -8.72 -2.01
N TYR A 2 10.99 -7.73 -2.29
CA TYR A 2 10.28 -6.96 -1.24
C TYR A 2 9.69 -7.82 -0.11
N ALA A 3 9.00 -8.91 -0.45
CA ALA A 3 8.43 -9.85 0.52
C ALA A 3 9.48 -10.50 1.43
N ILE A 4 10.68 -10.79 0.91
CA ILE A 4 11.80 -11.36 1.69
C ILE A 4 12.35 -10.30 2.64
N ASP A 5 12.69 -9.13 2.09
CA ASP A 5 13.36 -8.05 2.83
C ASP A 5 12.49 -7.51 3.98
N HIS A 6 11.16 -7.59 3.84
CA HIS A 6 10.19 -7.14 4.84
C HIS A 6 9.50 -8.29 5.59
N THR A 7 10.03 -9.52 5.48
CA THR A 7 9.53 -10.71 6.20
C THR A 7 8.01 -10.91 6.03
N ARG A 8 7.52 -10.71 4.81
CA ARG A 8 6.13 -10.91 4.42
C ARG A 8 5.82 -12.39 4.27
N LYS A 9 4.56 -12.76 4.48
CA LYS A 9 4.15 -14.17 4.54
C LYS A 9 3.85 -14.77 3.17
N SER A 10 3.34 -13.95 2.25
CA SER A 10 2.88 -14.43 0.95
C SER A 10 2.97 -13.39 -0.14
N VAL A 11 3.09 -13.86 -1.39
CA VAL A 11 2.87 -13.07 -2.60
C VAL A 11 1.70 -13.70 -3.35
N THR A 12 0.65 -12.91 -3.59
CA THR A 12 -0.53 -13.32 -4.37
C THR A 12 -0.47 -12.69 -5.76
N PHE A 13 -0.43 -13.52 -6.80
CA PHE A 13 -0.65 -13.08 -8.18
C PHE A 13 -2.14 -12.90 -8.46
N VAL A 14 -2.56 -11.69 -8.78
CA VAL A 14 -3.97 -11.41 -9.12
C VAL A 14 -4.12 -11.25 -10.63
N HIS A 15 -5.01 -12.04 -11.23
CA HIS A 15 -5.11 -12.14 -12.69
C HIS A 15 -6.50 -12.60 -13.16
N LYS A 16 -6.85 -12.44 -14.43
CA LYS A 16 -8.07 -12.92 -15.09
C LYS A 16 -7.74 -13.96 -16.17
N GLY A 17 -6.75 -14.81 -15.87
CA GLY A 17 -6.19 -15.77 -16.81
C GLY A 17 -7.15 -16.87 -17.29
N ASN A 18 -8.28 -17.08 -16.59
CA ASN A 18 -9.33 -17.98 -17.06
C ASN A 18 -10.02 -17.48 -18.35
N ILE A 19 -10.06 -16.16 -18.56
CA ILE A 19 -10.61 -15.51 -19.76
C ILE A 19 -9.47 -15.03 -20.67
N GLN A 20 -8.56 -14.21 -20.15
CA GLN A 20 -7.44 -13.62 -20.87
C GLN A 20 -6.19 -14.51 -20.79
N LYS A 21 -6.29 -15.70 -21.38
CA LYS A 21 -5.31 -16.80 -21.22
C LYS A 21 -3.88 -16.40 -21.58
N PHE A 22 -3.70 -15.68 -22.68
CA PHE A 22 -2.37 -15.39 -23.23
C PHE A 22 -1.76 -14.07 -22.76
N THR A 23 -2.46 -13.33 -21.89
CA THR A 23 -1.92 -12.12 -21.26
C THR A 23 -1.91 -12.29 -19.74
N GLU A 24 -3.09 -12.32 -19.12
CA GLU A 24 -3.21 -12.45 -17.67
C GLU A 24 -2.90 -13.86 -17.17
N GLY A 25 -3.20 -14.89 -17.99
CA GLY A 25 -2.77 -16.26 -17.69
C GLY A 25 -1.26 -16.42 -17.80
N ALA A 26 -0.65 -15.83 -18.84
CA ALA A 26 0.79 -15.81 -19.02
C ALA A 26 1.52 -15.05 -17.90
N PHE A 27 0.98 -13.91 -17.45
CA PHE A 27 1.49 -13.18 -16.28
C PHE A 27 1.63 -14.07 -15.05
N ASN A 28 0.57 -14.83 -14.73
CA ASN A 28 0.58 -15.76 -13.60
C ASN A 28 1.64 -16.86 -13.77
N GLU A 29 1.68 -17.50 -14.94
CA GLU A 29 2.65 -18.55 -15.24
C GLU A 29 4.10 -18.06 -15.12
N TRP A 30 4.40 -16.89 -15.71
CA TRP A 30 5.73 -16.28 -15.63
C TRP A 30 6.10 -15.89 -14.19
N GLY A 31 5.15 -15.40 -13.40
CA GLY A 31 5.36 -15.08 -11.98
C GLY A 31 5.80 -16.29 -11.17
N TYR A 32 5.09 -17.42 -11.30
CA TYR A 32 5.48 -18.67 -10.64
C TYR A 32 6.82 -19.21 -11.13
N LYS A 33 7.08 -19.14 -12.45
CA LYS A 33 8.35 -19.55 -13.03
C LYS A 33 9.51 -18.75 -12.43
N LEU A 34 9.40 -17.42 -12.40
CA LEU A 34 10.41 -16.53 -11.81
C LEU A 34 10.62 -16.82 -10.32
N ALA A 35 9.54 -16.99 -9.55
CA ALA A 35 9.65 -17.31 -8.13
C ALA A 35 10.44 -18.61 -7.90
N LYS A 36 10.20 -19.63 -8.72
CA LYS A 36 10.94 -20.90 -8.66
C LYS A 36 12.39 -20.76 -9.10
N GLU A 37 12.66 -20.06 -10.20
CA GLU A 37 13.99 -19.95 -10.80
C GLU A 37 14.94 -19.06 -9.99
N GLU A 38 14.42 -17.95 -9.44
CA GLU A 38 15.26 -16.95 -8.77
C GLU A 38 15.16 -16.99 -7.23
N PHE A 39 14.03 -17.45 -6.68
CA PHE A 39 13.73 -17.40 -5.24
C PHE A 39 13.31 -18.77 -4.67
N GLY A 40 13.62 -19.86 -5.38
CA GLY A 40 13.18 -21.21 -5.05
C GLY A 40 13.69 -21.77 -3.72
N ALA A 41 14.62 -21.10 -3.03
CA ALA A 41 15.02 -21.44 -1.66
C ALA A 41 14.16 -20.73 -0.60
N GLN A 42 13.58 -19.57 -0.92
CA GLN A 42 12.84 -18.71 0.00
C GLN A 42 11.32 -18.79 -0.21
N THR A 43 10.87 -19.26 -1.38
CA THR A 43 9.44 -19.27 -1.73
C THR A 43 8.93 -20.68 -2.01
N VAL A 44 7.68 -20.98 -1.65
CA VAL A 44 6.98 -22.24 -1.99
C VAL A 44 5.64 -21.97 -2.62
N PRO A 45 5.14 -22.85 -3.51
CA PRO A 45 3.75 -22.76 -3.95
C PRO A 45 2.79 -23.09 -2.80
N TRP A 46 1.58 -22.50 -2.82
CA TRP A 46 0.55 -22.68 -1.79
C TRP A 46 0.26 -24.13 -1.41
N GLN A 47 0.35 -25.06 -2.36
CA GLN A 47 0.13 -26.50 -2.14
C GLN A 47 1.13 -27.11 -1.14
N GLU A 48 2.32 -26.53 -1.02
CA GLU A 48 3.40 -26.98 -0.14
C GLU A 48 3.50 -26.14 1.16
N ALA A 49 2.62 -25.15 1.35
CA ALA A 49 2.69 -24.20 2.45
C ALA A 49 2.64 -24.86 3.83
N ARG A 50 1.88 -25.95 3.99
CA ARG A 50 1.73 -26.67 5.27
C ARG A 50 3.03 -27.25 5.81
N GLU A 51 3.98 -27.55 4.93
CA GLU A 51 5.27 -28.17 5.29
C GLU A 51 6.40 -27.13 5.35
N ASN A 52 6.10 -25.85 5.04
CA ASN A 52 7.08 -24.81 4.78
C ASN A 52 6.65 -23.46 5.39
N GLU A 53 6.31 -23.44 6.68
CA GLU A 53 5.79 -22.25 7.37
C GLU A 53 6.77 -21.07 7.41
N ASP A 54 8.08 -21.34 7.30
CA ASP A 54 9.14 -20.33 7.33
C ASP A 54 9.40 -19.69 5.95
N ARG A 55 8.73 -20.13 4.90
CA ARG A 55 8.95 -19.70 3.51
C ARG A 55 7.80 -18.85 3.02
N ILE A 56 8.10 -17.95 2.09
CA ILE A 56 7.09 -17.09 1.48
C ILE A 56 6.18 -17.94 0.60
N ILE A 57 4.88 -17.82 0.84
CA ILE A 57 3.88 -18.59 0.09
C ILE A 57 3.55 -17.86 -1.22
N MET A 58 3.76 -18.52 -2.33
CA MET A 58 3.34 -18.09 -3.67
C MET A 58 1.96 -18.65 -3.95
N GLN A 59 1.00 -17.75 -4.17
CA GLN A 59 -0.39 -18.10 -4.45
C GLN A 59 -0.94 -17.21 -5.55
N ASP A 60 -2.13 -17.54 -6.06
CA ASP A 60 -2.82 -16.74 -7.07
C ASP A 60 -4.32 -16.66 -6.79
N THR A 61 -4.97 -15.65 -7.36
CA THR A 61 -6.42 -15.47 -7.24
C THR A 61 -6.97 -14.78 -8.49
N ILE A 62 -8.14 -15.22 -8.94
CA ILE A 62 -8.82 -14.57 -10.05
C ILE A 62 -9.30 -13.17 -9.64
N ALA A 63 -9.09 -12.14 -10.47
CA ALA A 63 -9.30 -10.74 -10.10
C ALA A 63 -10.66 -10.40 -9.47
N ASP A 64 -11.77 -10.95 -9.98
CA ASP A 64 -13.11 -10.74 -9.41
C ASP A 64 -13.31 -11.47 -8.08
N ILE A 65 -12.75 -12.66 -7.92
CA ILE A 65 -12.71 -13.38 -6.64
C ILE A 65 -11.85 -12.59 -5.64
N PHE A 66 -10.74 -12.03 -6.09
CA PHE A 66 -9.86 -11.22 -5.25
C PHE A 66 -10.60 -10.01 -4.68
N LEU A 67 -11.35 -9.27 -5.50
CA LEU A 67 -12.17 -8.14 -5.05
C LEU A 67 -13.24 -8.55 -4.00
N GLN A 68 -13.77 -9.76 -4.08
CA GLN A 68 -14.66 -10.29 -3.03
C GLN A 68 -13.89 -10.70 -1.76
N GLN A 69 -12.70 -11.27 -1.92
CA GLN A 69 -11.91 -11.78 -0.81
C GLN A 69 -11.20 -10.69 -0.01
N ILE A 70 -10.81 -9.57 -0.61
CA ILE A 70 -10.27 -8.44 0.17
C ILE A 70 -11.29 -7.92 1.18
N LEU A 71 -12.59 -7.98 0.86
CA LEU A 71 -13.67 -7.60 1.78
C LEU A 71 -13.94 -8.68 2.84
N THR A 72 -13.99 -9.94 2.43
CA THR A 72 -14.46 -11.04 3.28
C THR A 72 -13.37 -11.76 4.07
N ARG A 73 -12.12 -11.72 3.57
CA ARG A 73 -10.96 -12.44 4.09
C ARG A 73 -9.65 -11.64 3.89
N PRO A 74 -9.57 -10.35 4.29
CA PRO A 74 -8.37 -9.53 4.07
C PRO A 74 -7.11 -10.13 4.71
N GLY A 75 -7.24 -10.83 5.83
CA GLY A 75 -6.10 -11.46 6.53
C GLY A 75 -5.40 -12.60 5.78
N ASN A 76 -5.92 -13.03 4.64
CA ASN A 76 -5.30 -14.04 3.78
C ASN A 76 -4.26 -13.45 2.80
N PHE A 77 -4.14 -12.11 2.74
CA PHE A 77 -3.30 -11.42 1.77
C PHE A 77 -2.23 -10.58 2.45
N ASP A 78 -1.06 -10.50 1.82
CA ASP A 78 0.06 -9.68 2.27
C ASP A 78 0.61 -8.87 1.08
N VAL A 79 1.53 -9.42 0.29
CA VAL A 79 2.02 -8.76 -0.93
C VAL A 79 1.16 -9.17 -2.13
N ILE A 80 0.70 -8.19 -2.90
CA ILE A 80 -0.07 -8.41 -4.13
C ILE A 80 0.80 -8.04 -5.34
N ALA A 81 0.89 -8.95 -6.31
CA ALA A 81 1.52 -8.70 -7.60
C ALA A 81 0.46 -8.83 -8.70
N THR A 82 0.29 -7.80 -9.52
CA THR A 82 -0.71 -7.80 -10.59
C THR A 82 -0.31 -6.88 -11.73
N MET A 83 -1.08 -6.91 -12.82
CA MET A 83 -0.88 -6.03 -13.98
C MET A 83 -1.52 -4.67 -13.76
N ASN A 84 -1.11 -3.69 -14.57
CA ASN A 84 -1.47 -2.29 -14.46
C ASN A 84 -2.97 -2.04 -14.16
N LEU A 85 -3.88 -2.52 -15.02
CA LEU A 85 -5.32 -2.27 -14.86
C LEU A 85 -5.92 -2.88 -13.59
N ASN A 86 -5.55 -4.13 -13.26
CA ASN A 86 -6.02 -4.77 -12.03
C ASN A 86 -5.44 -4.05 -10.80
N GLY A 87 -4.18 -3.60 -10.87
CA GLY A 87 -3.51 -2.86 -9.80
C GLY A 87 -4.20 -1.54 -9.48
N ASP A 88 -4.59 -0.79 -10.53
CA ASP A 88 -5.38 0.42 -10.42
C ASP A 88 -6.68 0.16 -9.64
N TYR A 89 -7.50 -0.79 -10.11
CA TYR A 89 -8.79 -1.08 -9.48
C TYR A 89 -8.67 -1.61 -8.06
N ILE A 90 -7.71 -2.48 -7.80
CA ILE A 90 -7.51 -3.11 -6.49
C ILE A 90 -6.99 -2.09 -5.47
N SER A 91 -6.03 -1.25 -5.86
CA SER A 91 -5.43 -0.28 -4.96
C SER A 91 -6.46 0.76 -4.48
N ASP A 92 -7.33 1.24 -5.37
CA ASP A 92 -8.45 2.12 -5.02
C ASP A 92 -9.48 1.42 -4.13
N ALA A 93 -9.85 0.17 -4.45
CA ALA A 93 -10.78 -0.60 -3.65
C ALA A 93 -10.25 -0.83 -2.21
N LEU A 94 -8.96 -1.15 -2.07
CA LEU A 94 -8.29 -1.34 -0.78
C LEU A 94 -8.18 -0.02 0.00
N ALA A 95 -7.80 1.08 -0.67
CA ALA A 95 -7.76 2.40 -0.05
C ALA A 95 -9.15 2.82 0.46
N ALA A 96 -10.20 2.58 -0.32
CA ALA A 96 -11.58 2.84 0.10
C ALA A 96 -11.99 1.97 1.29
N GLN A 97 -11.64 0.68 1.28
CA GLN A 97 -11.99 -0.27 2.33
C GLN A 97 -11.49 0.15 3.73
N VAL A 98 -10.32 0.79 3.80
CA VAL A 98 -9.74 1.29 5.06
C VAL A 98 -10.10 2.76 5.36
N GLY A 99 -10.96 3.39 4.55
CA GLY A 99 -11.29 4.80 4.67
C GLY A 99 -10.15 5.75 4.25
N GLY A 100 -9.17 5.24 3.51
CA GLY A 100 -7.89 5.88 3.23
C GLY A 100 -7.76 6.53 1.85
N ILE A 101 -8.84 6.73 1.10
CA ILE A 101 -8.79 7.28 -0.28
C ILE A 101 -7.99 8.60 -0.36
N GLY A 102 -8.14 9.47 0.65
CA GLY A 102 -7.43 10.76 0.70
C GLY A 102 -5.99 10.69 1.24
N ILE A 103 -5.54 9.54 1.73
CA ILE A 103 -4.26 9.40 2.45
C ILE A 103 -3.38 8.26 1.94
N ALA A 104 -3.84 7.46 0.98
CA ALA A 104 -3.05 6.37 0.41
C ALA A 104 -1.75 6.94 -0.21
N PRO A 105 -0.56 6.40 0.14
CA PRO A 105 0.69 6.80 -0.48
C PRO A 105 0.96 6.02 -1.77
N GLY A 106 1.88 6.53 -2.59
CA GLY A 106 2.23 5.97 -3.89
C GLY A 106 3.69 6.17 -4.27
N ALA A 107 4.24 5.19 -4.98
CA ALA A 107 5.59 5.23 -5.51
C ALA A 107 5.68 4.51 -6.87
N ASN A 108 6.34 5.17 -7.83
CA ASN A 108 6.73 4.59 -9.11
C ASN A 108 8.24 4.35 -9.07
N ILE A 109 8.66 3.08 -9.11
CA ILE A 109 10.05 2.70 -8.86
C ILE A 109 10.57 1.84 -10.01
N ASN A 110 11.69 2.23 -10.59
CA ASN A 110 12.52 1.35 -11.41
C ASN A 110 13.64 0.78 -10.54
N TYR A 111 13.50 -0.48 -10.16
CA TYR A 111 14.45 -1.16 -9.28
C TYR A 111 15.77 -1.56 -9.96
N GLU A 112 15.89 -1.47 -11.28
CA GLU A 112 17.12 -1.82 -12.01
C GLU A 112 18.12 -0.67 -12.02
N ASN A 113 17.63 0.56 -12.23
CA ASN A 113 18.48 1.76 -12.31
C ASN A 113 18.36 2.68 -11.08
N GLY A 114 17.47 2.36 -10.15
CA GLY A 114 17.33 3.09 -8.88
C GLY A 114 16.54 4.40 -8.97
N PHE A 115 15.92 4.72 -10.11
CA PHE A 115 15.07 5.90 -10.22
C PHE A 115 13.70 5.64 -9.60
N ALA A 116 13.23 6.58 -8.77
CA ALA A 116 11.93 6.50 -8.11
C ALA A 116 11.25 7.87 -8.05
N VAL A 117 9.92 7.88 -8.16
CA VAL A 117 9.06 9.05 -7.96
C VAL A 117 7.99 8.69 -6.94
N PHE A 118 7.89 9.49 -5.88
CA PHE A 118 6.93 9.33 -4.80
C PHE A 118 5.90 10.45 -4.88
N GLU A 119 4.62 10.10 -4.92
CA GLU A 119 3.56 11.06 -5.23
C GLU A 119 2.29 10.80 -4.43
N ALA A 120 1.43 11.82 -4.33
CA ALA A 120 0.09 11.64 -3.81
C ALA A 120 -0.75 10.85 -4.84
N THR A 121 -1.54 9.88 -4.39
CA THR A 121 -2.38 9.06 -5.29
C THR A 121 -3.70 9.74 -5.62
N HIS A 122 -4.13 10.71 -4.81
CA HIS A 122 -5.35 11.46 -5.06
C HIS A 122 -5.17 12.52 -6.16
N GLY A 123 -6.27 12.88 -6.82
CA GLY A 123 -6.28 13.96 -7.81
C GLY A 123 -6.04 15.37 -7.23
N THR A 124 -6.03 16.38 -8.10
CA THR A 124 -5.65 17.77 -7.76
C THR A 124 -6.66 18.55 -6.91
N ALA A 125 -7.88 18.04 -6.74
CA ALA A 125 -8.95 18.62 -5.92
C ALA A 125 -9.08 20.18 -6.04
N PRO A 126 -9.28 20.73 -7.25
CA PRO A 126 -9.10 22.17 -7.54
C PRO A 126 -10.00 23.10 -6.70
N LYS A 127 -11.17 22.61 -6.27
CA LYS A 127 -12.08 23.34 -5.37
C LYS A 127 -11.46 23.73 -4.01
N TYR A 128 -10.38 23.06 -3.60
CA TYR A 128 -9.69 23.29 -2.32
C TYR A 128 -8.32 23.97 -2.48
N ALA A 129 -7.91 24.30 -3.70
CA ALA A 129 -6.63 24.94 -3.96
C ALA A 129 -6.50 26.27 -3.18
N ASN A 130 -5.35 26.47 -2.54
CA ASN A 130 -5.00 27.66 -1.75
C ASN A 130 -5.96 27.99 -0.59
N LYS A 131 -6.68 26.99 -0.08
CA LYS A 131 -7.62 27.19 1.05
C LYS A 131 -7.09 26.70 2.40
N ASP A 132 -5.93 26.05 2.43
CA ASP A 132 -5.35 25.47 3.66
C ASP A 132 -6.29 24.47 4.36
N VAL A 133 -6.99 23.63 3.58
CA VAL A 133 -7.96 22.64 4.11
C VAL A 133 -7.68 21.20 3.70
N VAL A 134 -6.85 20.95 2.68
CA VAL A 134 -6.62 19.59 2.16
C VAL A 134 -5.82 18.75 3.15
N ASN A 135 -6.13 17.46 3.24
CA ASN A 135 -5.34 16.50 4.01
C ASN A 135 -3.97 16.26 3.35
N PRO A 136 -2.84 16.61 3.99
CA PRO A 136 -1.51 16.42 3.41
C PRO A 136 -0.98 14.98 3.58
N SER A 137 -1.73 14.07 4.20
CA SER A 137 -1.20 12.76 4.62
C SER A 137 -0.72 11.91 3.45
N SER A 138 -1.39 11.94 2.28
CA SER A 138 -0.96 11.12 1.12
C SER A 138 0.46 11.48 0.68
N VAL A 139 0.78 12.76 0.50
CA VAL A 139 2.13 13.19 0.12
C VAL A 139 3.15 12.98 1.25
N ILE A 140 2.76 13.17 2.52
CA ILE A 140 3.62 12.92 3.68
C ILE A 140 4.00 11.42 3.75
N LEU A 141 3.02 10.53 3.58
CA LEU A 141 3.24 9.08 3.61
C LEU A 141 4.00 8.59 2.36
N SER A 142 3.84 9.22 1.20
CA SER A 142 4.72 8.99 0.05
C SER A 142 6.15 9.46 0.33
N GLY A 143 6.32 10.56 1.05
CA GLY A 143 7.62 10.98 1.59
C GLY A 143 8.21 9.97 2.58
N ARG A 144 7.39 9.36 3.43
CA ARG A 144 7.79 8.23 4.30
C ARG A 144 8.30 7.05 3.46
N MET A 145 7.62 6.67 2.38
CA MET A 145 8.09 5.64 1.45
C MET A 145 9.43 6.02 0.78
N MET A 146 9.62 7.30 0.45
CA MET A 146 10.87 7.80 -0.10
C MET A 146 12.03 7.64 0.86
N PHE A 147 11.87 8.04 2.13
CA PHE A 147 12.92 7.87 3.14
C PHE A 147 13.25 6.40 3.39
N ASP A 148 12.23 5.53 3.39
CA ASP A 148 12.42 4.08 3.48
C ASP A 148 13.24 3.55 2.29
N TYR A 149 12.91 3.99 1.06
CA TYR A 149 13.66 3.66 -0.16
C TYR A 149 15.12 4.14 -0.13
N LEU A 150 15.40 5.28 0.49
CA LEU A 150 16.75 5.82 0.69
C LEU A 150 17.52 5.11 1.82
N GLY A 151 16.90 4.17 2.53
CA GLY A 151 17.48 3.47 3.68
C GLY A 151 17.44 4.28 4.98
N TRP A 152 16.71 5.38 5.03
CA TRP A 152 16.55 6.23 6.20
C TRP A 152 15.33 5.77 7.01
N THR A 153 15.39 4.52 7.48
CA THR A 153 14.26 3.83 8.13
C THR A 153 13.82 4.51 9.42
N ASP A 154 14.74 5.12 10.17
CA ASP A 154 14.42 5.86 11.39
C ASP A 154 13.56 7.10 11.10
N VAL A 155 13.82 7.80 10.00
CA VAL A 155 13.02 8.96 9.55
C VAL A 155 11.65 8.49 9.07
N ALA A 156 11.59 7.39 8.31
CA ALA A 156 10.33 6.81 7.87
C ALA A 156 9.44 6.42 9.06
N ALA A 157 10.01 5.74 10.07
CA ALA A 157 9.31 5.36 11.29
C ALA A 157 8.82 6.57 12.09
N LEU A 158 9.63 7.64 12.15
CA LEU A 158 9.27 8.87 12.85
C LEU A 158 8.06 9.58 12.19
N ILE A 159 8.04 9.65 10.86
CA ILE A 159 6.91 10.22 10.11
C ILE A 159 5.65 9.40 10.35
N GLU A 160 5.75 8.07 10.24
CA GLU A 160 4.64 7.14 10.47
C GLU A 160 4.06 7.31 11.88
N LYS A 161 4.93 7.35 12.91
CA LYS A 161 4.54 7.62 14.30
C LYS A 161 3.78 8.95 14.43
N GLY A 162 4.30 10.03 13.85
CA GLY A 162 3.69 11.36 13.93
C GLY A 162 2.29 11.39 13.31
N VAL A 163 2.12 10.82 12.12
CA VAL A 163 0.82 10.73 11.43
C VAL A 163 -0.15 9.86 12.22
N THR A 164 0.26 8.65 12.62
CA THR A 164 -0.58 7.72 13.37
C THR A 164 -1.08 8.33 14.68
N ARG A 165 -0.19 8.93 15.48
CA ARG A 165 -0.57 9.54 16.75
C ARG A 165 -1.54 10.70 16.57
N THR A 166 -1.29 11.56 15.59
CA THR A 166 -2.15 12.73 15.33
C THR A 166 -3.57 12.32 14.92
N ILE A 167 -3.71 11.26 14.12
CA ILE A 167 -5.01 10.67 13.76
C ILE A 167 -5.67 10.00 14.99
N GLN A 168 -4.90 9.27 15.82
CA GLN A 168 -5.41 8.65 17.06
C GLN A 168 -5.92 9.67 18.07
N ASP A 169 -5.27 10.83 18.16
CA ASP A 169 -5.69 11.98 18.97
C ASP A 169 -6.92 12.69 18.38
N ARG A 170 -7.49 12.19 17.28
CA ARG A 170 -8.65 12.76 16.55
C ARG A 170 -8.46 14.22 16.16
N THR A 171 -7.22 14.63 15.96
CA THR A 171 -6.83 15.98 15.56
C THR A 171 -6.52 15.93 14.08
N VAL A 172 -7.48 16.26 13.23
CA VAL A 172 -7.48 15.86 11.80
C VAL A 172 -8.05 16.96 10.90
N THR A 173 -7.84 16.86 9.59
CA THR A 173 -8.45 17.75 8.60
C THR A 173 -9.94 17.43 8.35
N TYR A 174 -10.66 18.33 7.69
CA TYR A 174 -12.13 18.28 7.49
C TYR A 174 -12.66 16.95 6.93
N ASP A 175 -11.88 16.27 6.10
CA ASP A 175 -12.24 15.03 5.41
C ASP A 175 -12.43 13.86 6.39
N PHE A 176 -11.62 13.80 7.45
CA PHE A 176 -11.79 12.87 8.57
C PHE A 176 -12.72 13.43 9.64
N ALA A 177 -12.62 14.72 9.97
CA ALA A 177 -13.39 15.33 11.06
C ALA A 177 -14.91 15.10 10.91
N ARG A 178 -15.42 15.18 9.67
CA ARG A 178 -16.84 14.92 9.35
C ARG A 178 -17.30 13.46 9.49
N LEU A 179 -16.38 12.52 9.68
CA LEU A 179 -16.63 11.07 9.81
C LEU A 179 -16.32 10.54 11.22
N MET A 180 -15.85 11.41 12.12
CA MET A 180 -15.39 11.04 13.46
C MET A 180 -16.18 11.79 14.54
N ASP A 181 -16.60 11.08 15.58
CA ASP A 181 -17.16 11.72 16.76
C ASP A 181 -16.06 12.43 17.57
N GLN A 182 -16.35 13.67 17.99
CA GLN A 182 -15.47 14.47 18.85
C GLN A 182 -14.08 14.73 18.23
N ALA A 183 -13.99 14.87 16.91
CA ALA A 183 -12.77 15.28 16.24
C ALA A 183 -12.48 16.78 16.40
N THR A 184 -11.20 17.12 16.50
CA THR A 184 -10.72 18.51 16.37
C THR A 184 -10.33 18.74 14.91
N GLU A 185 -11.14 19.52 14.19
CA GLU A 185 -10.87 19.89 12.80
C GLU A 185 -9.75 20.95 12.73
N LEU A 186 -8.74 20.68 11.92
CA LEU A 186 -7.60 21.59 11.66
C LEU A 186 -7.45 21.94 10.18
N SER A 187 -6.76 23.05 9.93
CA SER A 187 -6.23 23.40 8.61
C SER A 187 -5.09 22.45 8.18
N THR A 188 -4.72 22.48 6.90
CA THR A 188 -3.58 21.69 6.38
C THR A 188 -2.30 21.98 7.15
N SER A 189 -1.99 23.26 7.33
CA SER A 189 -0.81 23.74 8.06
C SER A 189 -0.81 23.31 9.54
N ALA A 190 -1.91 23.54 10.26
CA ALA A 190 -2.02 23.18 11.66
C ALA A 190 -1.96 21.66 11.88
N PHE A 191 -2.53 20.87 10.96
CA PHE A 191 -2.41 19.42 11.02
C PHE A 191 -0.95 18.96 10.83
N ALA A 192 -0.20 19.59 9.92
CA ALA A 192 1.23 19.32 9.75
C ALA A 192 2.04 19.68 11.02
N ASP A 193 1.74 20.81 11.67
CA ASP A 193 2.38 21.20 12.93
C ASP A 193 2.10 20.18 14.05
N CYS A 194 0.87 19.67 14.14
CA CYS A 194 0.52 18.60 15.07
C CYS A 194 1.27 17.30 14.80
N ILE A 195 1.43 16.92 13.52
CA ILE A 195 2.24 15.76 13.13
C ILE A 195 3.68 15.94 13.61
N ILE A 196 4.30 17.09 13.34
CA ILE A 196 5.68 17.39 13.75
C ILE A 196 5.82 17.29 15.27
N LYS A 197 4.92 17.92 16.03
CA LYS A 197 4.91 17.85 17.50
C LYS A 197 4.81 16.41 18.01
N ASN A 198 4.02 15.58 17.34
CA ASN A 198 3.81 14.17 17.71
C ASN A 198 4.95 13.24 17.28
N MET A 199 5.94 13.72 16.52
CA MET A 199 7.18 12.99 16.25
C MET A 199 8.06 12.92 17.51
N GLU A 200 8.20 14.04 18.21
CA GLU A 200 9.12 14.22 19.35
C GLU A 200 8.59 13.65 20.68
N GLY A 201 7.26 13.53 20.82
CA GLY A 201 6.59 13.13 22.06
C GLY A 201 6.28 11.64 22.20
#